data_AF-A0A2T4V8H1-F1
#
_entry.id   AF-A0A2T4V8H1-F1
#
_cell.length_a   1.000
_cell.length_b   1.000
_cell.length_c   1.000
_cell.angle_alpha   90.00
_cell.angle_beta   90.00
_cell.angle_gamma   90.00
#
_symmetry.space_group_name_H-M   'P 1'
#
loop_
_entity.id
_entity.type
_entity.pdbx_description
1 polymer ?
#
loop_
_entity_poly.entity_id
_entity_poly.type
_entity_poly.pdbx_seq_one_letter_code
_entity_poly.pdbx_strand_id
1 'polypeptide(L)' 'MDPQMHGNVIHVLRYYQVNFREEANGAILIPRSLANDLDTLWNYTTKAQDEEWLREHPVGGVP' A
#
# COMPACT_ATOMS: atom_id res chain seq x y z
N MET A 1 8.73 3.41 -10.58
CA MET A 1 7.41 3.56 -9.96
C MET A 1 7.19 5.04 -9.75
N ASP A 2 6.00 5.54 -10.01
CA ASP A 2 5.69 6.95 -9.73
C ASP A 2 5.84 7.23 -8.21
N PRO A 3 6.50 8.33 -7.79
CA PRO A 3 6.73 8.62 -6.38
C PRO A 3 5.44 8.72 -5.55
N GLN A 4 4.35 9.21 -6.17
CA GLN A 4 3.05 9.33 -5.52
C GLN A 4 2.41 7.96 -5.33
N MET A 5 2.49 7.09 -6.34
CA MET A 5 2.00 5.72 -6.25
C MET A 5 2.73 4.91 -5.17
N HIS A 6 4.05 5.10 -5.02
CA HIS A 6 4.82 4.45 -3.94
C HIS A 6 4.31 4.85 -2.55
N GLY A 7 4.09 6.15 -2.33
CA GLY A 7 3.53 6.65 -1.07
C GLY A 7 2.13 6.12 -0.78
N ASN A 8 1.27 6.05 -1.80
CA ASN A 8 -0.09 5.54 -1.65
C ASN A 8 -0.10 4.05 -1.30
N VAL A 9 0.75 3.24 -1.92
CA VAL A 9 0.86 1.80 -1.59
C VAL A 9 1.33 1.62 -0.14
N ILE A 10 2.32 2.38 0.32
CA ILE A 10 2.75 2.35 1.73
C ILE A 10 1.60 2.74 2.66
N HIS A 11 0.81 3.75 2.30
CA HIS A 11 -0.32 4.17 3.10
C HIS A 11 -1.38 3.05 3.24
N VAL A 12 -1.75 2.42 2.12
CA VAL A 12 -2.68 1.27 2.12
C VAL A 12 -2.13 0.13 2.98
N LEU A 13 -0.85 -0.23 2.83
CA LEU A 13 -0.23 -1.29 3.62
C LEU A 13 -0.24 -0.98 5.12
N ARG A 14 0.03 0.29 5.51
CA ARG A 14 -0.05 0.73 6.90
C ARG A 14 -1.48 0.70 7.45
N TYR A 15 -2.46 1.13 6.65
CA TYR A 15 -3.87 1.13 7.04
C TYR A 15 -4.35 -0.30 7.36
N TYR A 16 -4.01 -1.27 6.52
CA TYR A 16 -4.33 -2.69 6.74
C TYR A 16 -3.35 -3.39 7.69
N GLN A 17 -2.45 -2.65 8.35
CA GLN A 17 -1.44 -3.16 9.29
C GLN A 17 -0.61 -4.32 8.71
N VAL A 18 -0.33 -4.25 7.42
CA VAL A 18 0.47 -5.23 6.69
C VAL A 18 1.93 -4.98 6.98
N ASN A 19 2.66 -6.03 7.35
CA ASN A 19 4.11 -5.95 7.42
C ASN A 19 4.69 -5.75 6.02
N PHE A 20 5.55 -4.76 5.85
CA PHE A 20 6.30 -4.56 4.61
C PHE A 20 7.70 -4.06 4.92
N ARG A 21 8.61 -4.19 3.94
CA ARG A 21 9.97 -3.67 4.00
C ARG A 21 10.24 -2.85 2.75
N GLU A 22 10.81 -1.68 2.93
CA GLU A 22 11.30 -0.84 1.84
C GLU A 22 12.78 -1.16 1.57
N GLU A 23 13.11 -1.36 0.30
CA GLU A 23 14.49 -1.53 -0.18
C GLU A 23 15.05 -0.20 -0.72
N ALA A 24 16.39 -0.07 -0.74
CA ALA A 24 17.06 1.17 -1.17
C ALA A 24 16.77 1.56 -2.64
N ASN A 25 16.28 0.63 -3.45
CA ASN A 25 15.87 0.86 -4.83
C ASN A 25 14.39 1.30 -4.97
N GLY A 26 13.68 1.50 -3.87
CA GLY A 26 12.25 1.85 -3.86
C GLY A 26 11.32 0.66 -4.10
N ALA A 27 11.79 -0.57 -3.95
CA ALA A 27 10.93 -1.76 -3.97
C ALA A 27 10.28 -1.96 -2.59
N ILE A 28 8.99 -2.30 -2.60
CA ILE A 28 8.23 -2.67 -1.41
C ILE A 28 8.12 -4.19 -1.37
N LEU A 29 8.72 -4.80 -0.35
CA LEU A 29 8.68 -6.23 -0.10
C LEU A 29 7.57 -6.54 0.90
N ILE A 30 6.77 -7.55 0.59
CA ILE A 30 5.67 -8.05 1.43
C ILE A 30 5.92 -9.50 1.83
N PRO A 31 5.28 -9.99 2.91
CA PRO A 31 5.29 -11.40 3.27
C PRO A 31 4.82 -12.29 2.12
N ARG A 32 5.50 -13.43 1.94
CA ARG A 32 5.13 -14.41 0.91
C ARG A 32 3.71 -14.94 1.07
N SER A 33 3.19 -14.99 2.30
CA SER A 33 1.80 -15.37 2.58
C SER A 33 0.81 -14.43 1.87
N LEU A 34 1.08 -13.12 1.89
CA LEU A 34 0.27 -12.12 1.20
C LEU A 34 0.49 -12.16 -0.31
N ALA A 35 1.71 -12.49 -0.76
CA ALA A 35 1.99 -12.67 -2.19
C ALA A 35 1.19 -13.80 -2.85
N ASN A 36 0.78 -14.80 -2.08
CA ASN A 36 -0.10 -15.87 -2.55
C ASN A 36 -1.58 -15.45 -2.59
N ASP A 37 -1.93 -14.33 -1.96
CA ASP A 37 -3.28 -13.76 -1.96
C ASP A 37 -3.35 -12.60 -2.98
N LEU A 38 -3.46 -12.99 -4.25
CA LEU A 38 -3.47 -12.05 -5.37
C LEU A 38 -4.67 -11.09 -5.33
N ASP A 39 -5.80 -11.53 -4.76
CA ASP A 39 -7.00 -10.70 -4.63
C ASP A 39 -6.74 -9.54 -3.66
N THR A 40 -6.20 -9.82 -2.47
CA THR A 40 -5.81 -8.80 -1.50
C THR A 40 -4.78 -7.83 -2.09
N LEU A 41 -3.80 -8.34 -2.83
CA LEU A 41 -2.81 -7.49 -3.49
C LEU A 41 -3.40 -6.58 -4.56
N TRP A 42 -4.29 -7.13 -5.38
CA TRP A 42 -5.00 -6.36 -6.39
C TRP A 42 -5.84 -5.27 -5.72
N ASN A 43 -6.53 -5.61 -4.64
CA ASN A 43 -7.35 -4.68 -3.89
C ASN A 43 -6.49 -3.53 -3.29
N TYR A 44 -5.32 -3.85 -2.73
CA TYR A 44 -4.42 -2.84 -2.16
C TYR A 44 -3.83 -1.91 -3.22
N THR A 45 -3.41 -2.45 -4.36
CA THR A 45 -2.88 -1.65 -5.47
C THR A 45 -3.98 -0.84 -6.18
N THR A 46 -5.22 -1.32 -6.17
CA THR A 46 -6.41 -0.57 -6.63
C THR A 46 -6.71 0.59 -5.69
N LYS A 47 -6.75 0.36 -4.38
CA LYS A 47 -6.96 1.43 -3.37
C LYS A 47 -5.88 2.51 -3.40
N ALA A 48 -4.64 2.13 -3.71
CA ALA A 48 -3.55 3.09 -3.86
C ALA A 48 -3.72 4.06 -5.06
N GLN A 49 -4.68 3.79 -5.96
CA GLN A 49 -5.04 4.63 -7.10
C GLN A 49 -6.44 5.25 -6.95
N ASP A 50 -7.19 4.88 -5.91
CA ASP A 50 -8.55 5.33 -5.68
C ASP A 50 -8.51 6.69 -4.95
N GLU A 51 -8.77 7.77 -5.69
CA GLU A 51 -8.75 9.13 -5.16
C GLU A 51 -9.79 9.35 -4.06
N GLU A 52 -10.93 8.66 -4.11
CA GLU A 52 -11.97 8.78 -3.08
C GLU A 52 -11.49 8.11 -1.80
N TRP A 53 -10.99 6.89 -1.90
CA TRP A 53 -10.45 6.15 -0.76
C TRP A 53 -9.28 6.91 -0.10
N LEU A 54 -8.38 7.50 -0.89
CA LEU A 54 -7.25 8.30 -0.41
C LEU A 54 -7.68 9.63 0.25
N ARG A 55 -8.84 10.19 -0.12
CA ARG A 55 -9.39 11.38 0.55
C ARG A 55 -10.01 11.02 1.89
N GLU A 56 -10.69 9.88 1.97
CA GLU A 56 -11.27 9.35 3.21
C GLU A 56 -10.20 8.86 4.19
N HIS A 57 -9.05 8.44 3.67
CA HIS A 57 -7.91 7.93 4.43
C HIS A 57 -6.66 8.78 4.14
N PRO A 58 -6.50 9.95 4.77
CA PRO A 58 -5.35 10.80 4.53
C PRO A 58 -4.08 10.23 5.16
N VAL A 59 -2.95 10.36 4.44
CA VAL A 59 -1.63 9.97 4.93
C VAL A 59 -1.27 10.79 6.18
N GLY A 60 -1.26 10.14 7.35
CA GLY A 60 -0.98 10.78 8.64
C GLY A 60 -2.19 10.97 9.55
N GLY A 61 -3.41 10.65 9.07
CA GLY A 61 -4.57 10.45 9.92
C GLY A 61 -4.50 9.08 10.58
N VAL A 62 -3.84 9.02 11.74
CA VAL A 62 -4.02 7.88 12.65
C VAL A 62 -5.48 7.95 13.16
N PRO A 63 -6.25 6.85 13.15
CA PRO A 63 -7.50 6.81 13.92
C PRO A 63 -7.26 6.97 15.42
#